data_AF-A0A948WX01-F1
#
_entry.id   AF-A0A948WX01-F1
#
_cell.length_a   1.000
_cell.length_b   1.000
_cell.length_c   1.000
_cell.angle_alpha   90.00
_cell.angle_beta   90.00
_cell.angle_gamma   90.00
#
_symmetry.space_group_name_H-M   'P 1'
#
loop_
_entity.id
_entity.type
_entity.pdbx_description
1 polymer ?
#
loop_
_entity_poly.entity_id
_entity_poly.type
_entity_poly.pdbx_seq_one_letter_code
_entity_poly.pdbx_strand_id
1 'polypeptide(L)'
;MPSIINNEPCYIYHVRDYQEHSLFLETITLNYGPITVLARGAKRARSPLQGVLQPFVPLRISIKQSQSGDLFYLTDYAFCGEGYNFKMPEYFCGLYLNELLHYLYRSGDADGNLNVFASYLQCLEAIDHHERIELNLRLFELTLLKAIGYAVPVCDDGGAPLKRNEPYRYCFGVGFIQFDQEMIALLNEITASSPLRFGGGDGAEDSTEATAPAPDSSADDDSALLFAKSKVRGRKLEDKPRMTTGSYVNEDPWAYLPHATSFGSSEDKVPALTREQKRAKLRFYQHDLLGPMLTGIQILDIATHALHQPQALANAKQLTSAIMSRLLHGREIESRRLYREYLQMLKQKQQHKKDAATTTTTTTTAPAPEEAAPAAATTEQE
;
A
#
# COMPACT_ATOMS: atom_id res chain seq x y z
N MET A 1 17.24 19.18 -12.21
CA MET A 1 17.87 19.05 -10.88
C MET A 1 19.32 19.48 -10.97
N PRO A 2 19.88 20.14 -9.95
CA PRO A 2 21.29 20.53 -9.96
C PRO A 2 22.20 19.31 -9.82
N SER A 3 23.42 19.43 -10.36
CA SER A 3 24.43 18.36 -10.32
C SER A 3 25.05 18.15 -8.93
N ILE A 4 24.89 19.13 -8.04
CA ILE A 4 25.32 19.07 -6.64
C ILE A 4 24.16 19.57 -5.80
N ILE A 5 23.78 18.79 -4.78
CA ILE A 5 22.77 19.14 -3.80
C ILE A 5 23.43 18.99 -2.43
N ASN A 6 23.38 20.04 -1.60
CA ASN A 6 24.03 20.05 -0.29
C ASN A 6 22.99 20.15 0.81
N ASN A 7 23.20 19.39 1.90
CA ASN A 7 22.38 19.44 3.11
C ASN A 7 20.87 19.30 2.88
N GLU A 8 20.46 18.47 1.91
CA GLU A 8 19.06 18.24 1.59
C GLU A 8 18.39 17.35 2.64
N PRO A 9 17.33 17.82 3.31
CA PRO A 9 16.58 17.00 4.27
C PRO A 9 15.92 15.81 3.58
N CYS A 10 16.03 14.63 4.19
CA CYS A 10 15.50 13.40 3.63
C CYS A 10 15.22 12.31 4.68
N TYR A 11 14.45 11.31 4.26
CA TYR A 11 14.36 10.00 4.90
C TYR A 11 14.75 8.91 3.90
N ILE A 12 15.37 7.85 4.39
CA ILE A 12 15.60 6.63 3.60
C ILE A 12 14.35 5.76 3.71
N TYR A 13 13.75 5.38 2.58
CA TYR A 13 12.60 4.47 2.57
C TYR A 13 12.94 3.08 2.02
N HIS A 14 14.03 2.92 1.26
CA HIS A 14 14.47 1.63 0.75
C HIS A 14 16.00 1.55 0.67
N VAL A 15 16.57 0.39 0.99
CA VAL A 15 18.01 0.10 0.86
C VAL A 15 18.20 -1.19 0.05
N ARG A 16 19.10 -1.18 -0.93
CA ARG A 16 19.44 -2.37 -1.72
C ARG A 16 20.95 -2.53 -1.89
N ASP A 17 21.41 -3.78 -1.89
CA ASP A 17 22.82 -4.12 -2.05
C ASP A 17 23.36 -3.71 -3.43
N TYR A 18 24.58 -3.16 -3.47
CA TYR A 18 25.30 -2.88 -4.72
C TYR A 18 26.79 -3.17 -4.63
N GLN A 19 27.27 -4.11 -5.44
CA GLN A 19 28.66 -4.59 -5.38
C GLN A 19 29.05 -5.08 -3.97
N GLU A 20 30.33 -5.32 -3.73
CA GLU A 20 30.82 -5.89 -2.46
C GLU A 20 30.70 -4.89 -1.29
N HIS A 21 30.86 -3.60 -1.54
CA HIS A 21 31.03 -2.60 -0.48
C HIS A 21 30.08 -1.40 -0.54
N SER A 22 29.13 -1.37 -1.46
CA SER A 22 28.26 -0.21 -1.66
C SER A 22 26.79 -0.57 -1.50
N LEU A 23 25.96 0.44 -1.29
CA LEU A 23 24.50 0.32 -1.16
C LEU A 23 23.85 1.39 -2.01
N PHE A 24 22.72 1.05 -2.62
CA PHE A 24 21.79 2.06 -3.13
C PHE A 24 20.77 2.38 -2.05
N LEU A 25 20.56 3.66 -1.85
CA LEU A 25 19.60 4.24 -0.93
C LEU A 25 18.54 4.92 -1.78
N GLU A 26 17.28 4.59 -1.55
CA GLU A 26 16.18 5.37 -2.09
C GLU A 26 15.67 6.28 -0.98
N THR A 27 15.74 7.58 -1.25
CA THR A 27 15.47 8.64 -0.28
C THR A 27 14.32 9.49 -0.76
N ILE A 28 13.39 9.81 0.14
CA ILE A 28 12.40 10.86 -0.08
C ILE A 28 13.01 12.15 0.44
N THR A 29 13.17 13.14 -0.43
CA THR A 29 13.80 14.43 -0.13
C THR A 29 12.76 15.54 -0.13
N LEU A 30 12.99 16.59 0.65
CA LEU A 30 12.04 17.69 0.83
C LEU A 30 11.75 18.45 -0.48
N ASN A 31 12.81 18.84 -1.20
CA ASN A 31 12.71 19.73 -2.36
C ASN A 31 12.70 18.96 -3.68
N TYR A 32 13.31 17.77 -3.69
CA TYR A 32 13.70 17.08 -4.91
C TYR A 32 12.96 15.75 -5.11
N GLY A 33 12.08 15.38 -4.19
CA GLY A 33 11.27 14.16 -4.29
C GLY A 33 12.12 12.90 -4.10
N PRO A 34 11.80 11.78 -4.79
CA PRO A 34 12.51 10.54 -4.61
C PRO A 34 13.84 10.56 -5.37
N ILE A 35 14.96 10.42 -4.65
CA ILE A 35 16.30 10.33 -5.23
C ILE A 35 16.91 8.96 -4.90
N THR A 36 17.52 8.32 -5.91
CA THR A 36 18.38 7.15 -5.69
C THR A 36 19.83 7.59 -5.54
N VAL A 37 20.44 7.25 -4.40
CA VAL A 37 21.79 7.65 -4.02
C VAL A 37 22.67 6.42 -3.82
N LEU A 38 23.89 6.42 -4.37
CA LEU A 38 24.88 5.39 -4.10
C LEU A 38 25.76 5.79 -2.91
N ALA A 39 25.72 4.97 -1.85
CA ALA A 39 26.60 5.06 -0.70
C ALA A 39 27.77 4.08 -0.86
N ARG A 40 28.96 4.60 -1.18
CA ARG A 40 30.18 3.80 -1.35
C ARG A 40 30.83 3.47 -0.02
N GLY A 41 31.30 2.24 0.15
CA GLY A 41 31.97 1.81 1.38
C GLY A 41 31.03 1.64 2.59
N ALA A 42 29.71 1.72 2.37
CA ALA A 42 28.70 1.59 3.42
C ALA A 42 28.71 0.22 4.13
N LYS A 43 29.15 -0.85 3.42
CA LYS A 43 29.19 -2.21 3.98
C LYS A 43 30.50 -2.57 4.70
N ARG A 44 31.46 -1.64 4.79
CA ARG A 44 32.75 -1.91 5.48
C ARG A 44 32.52 -2.05 6.99
N ALA A 45 33.24 -2.96 7.64
CA ALA A 45 33.06 -3.33 9.05
C ALA A 45 33.21 -2.19 10.08
N ARG A 46 33.74 -1.02 9.69
CA ARG A 46 33.85 0.20 10.51
C ARG A 46 33.26 1.41 9.81
N SER A 47 32.32 1.20 8.89
CA SER A 47 31.71 2.29 8.15
C SER A 47 30.78 3.06 9.07
N PRO A 48 30.95 4.39 9.21
CA PRO A 48 30.06 5.21 10.01
C PRO A 48 28.64 5.26 9.40
N LEU A 49 28.49 4.81 8.15
CA LEU A 49 27.22 4.69 7.45
C LEU A 49 26.35 3.55 7.97
N GLN A 50 26.89 2.47 8.58
CA GLN A 50 26.05 1.32 8.95
C GLN A 50 24.89 1.65 9.90
N GLY A 51 25.05 2.63 10.80
CA GLY A 51 23.98 3.11 11.69
C GLY A 51 23.04 4.14 11.06
N VAL A 52 23.42 4.73 9.92
CA VAL A 52 22.70 5.82 9.24
C VAL A 52 21.66 5.27 8.27
N LEU A 53 21.89 4.06 7.75
CA LEU A 53 21.08 3.45 6.69
C LEU A 53 19.82 2.76 7.23
N GLN A 54 19.17 3.41 8.18
CA GLN A 54 17.94 2.91 8.78
C GLN A 54 16.76 3.75 8.28
N PRO A 55 15.62 3.11 7.96
CA PRO A 55 14.38 3.83 7.72
C PRO A 55 13.95 4.68 8.93
N PHE A 56 13.13 5.69 8.67
CA PHE A 56 12.52 6.54 9.70
C PHE A 56 13.50 7.39 10.54
N VAL A 57 14.75 7.53 10.10
CA VAL A 57 15.71 8.46 10.69
C VAL A 57 15.76 9.75 9.86
N PRO A 58 15.56 10.93 10.48
CA PRO A 58 15.69 12.21 9.78
C PRO A 58 17.16 12.51 9.47
N LEU A 59 17.46 12.72 8.19
CA LEU A 59 18.81 12.99 7.71
C LEU A 59 18.85 14.28 6.89
N ARG A 60 20.04 14.88 6.80
CA ARG A 60 20.45 15.77 5.72
C ARG A 60 21.53 15.08 4.92
N ILE A 61 21.38 15.04 3.61
CA ILE A 61 22.36 14.43 2.71
C ILE A 61 22.93 15.47 1.77
N SER A 62 24.24 15.36 1.49
CA SER A 62 24.86 16.04 0.37
C SER A 62 25.20 15.00 -0.68
N ILE A 63 24.80 15.27 -1.91
CA ILE A 63 24.92 14.37 -3.05
C ILE A 63 25.50 15.07 -4.27
N LYS A 64 26.27 14.31 -5.03
CA LYS A 64 26.88 14.77 -6.29
C LYS A 64 26.54 13.82 -7.42
N GLN A 65 26.02 14.38 -8.51
CA GLN A 65 25.71 13.65 -9.73
C GLN A 65 27.01 13.18 -10.40
N SER A 66 26.96 11.97 -10.97
CA SER A 66 28.01 11.42 -11.80
C SER A 66 28.21 12.26 -13.05
N GLN A 67 29.41 12.19 -13.63
CA GLN A 67 29.73 12.84 -14.90
C GLN A 67 28.87 12.30 -16.06
N SER A 68 28.40 11.04 -16.00
CA SER A 68 27.48 10.49 -17.00
C SER A 68 26.04 10.99 -16.84
N GLY A 69 25.69 11.57 -15.68
CA GLY A 69 24.34 12.05 -15.36
C GLY A 69 23.39 11.00 -14.77
N ASP A 70 23.75 9.72 -14.77
CA ASP A 70 22.79 8.64 -14.47
C ASP A 70 22.57 8.38 -12.97
N LEU A 71 23.47 8.88 -12.12
CA LEU A 71 23.53 8.45 -10.72
C LEU A 71 24.00 9.57 -9.79
N PHE A 72 23.49 9.60 -8.57
CA PHE A 72 23.98 10.44 -7.48
C PHE A 72 24.84 9.63 -6.51
N TYR A 73 25.96 10.20 -6.09
CA TYR A 73 26.83 9.66 -5.04
C TYR A 73 26.63 10.42 -3.75
N LEU A 74 26.54 9.70 -2.63
CA LEU A 74 26.55 10.29 -1.30
C LEU A 74 27.94 10.88 -1.03
N THR A 75 28.01 12.19 -0.77
CA THR A 75 29.25 12.88 -0.43
C THR A 75 29.35 13.20 1.05
N ASP A 76 28.23 13.54 1.69
CA ASP A 76 28.18 13.85 3.12
C ASP A 76 26.78 13.55 3.69
N TYR A 77 26.68 13.40 5.01
CA TYR A 77 25.42 13.23 5.71
C TYR A 77 25.47 13.76 7.14
N ALA A 78 24.32 14.19 7.66
CA ALA A 78 24.16 14.60 9.06
C ALA A 78 22.79 14.15 9.60
N PHE A 79 22.75 13.72 10.85
CA PHE A 79 21.48 13.45 11.55
C PHE A 79 20.76 14.77 11.86
N CYS A 80 19.44 14.78 11.70
CA CYS A 80 18.59 15.97 11.89
C CYS A 80 17.47 15.72 12.89
N GLY A 81 17.82 15.12 14.03
CA GLY A 81 16.88 14.76 15.09
C GLY A 81 16.99 13.30 15.46
N GLU A 82 16.12 12.89 16.38
CA GLU A 82 15.97 11.49 16.76
C GLU A 82 15.16 10.75 15.68
N GLY A 83 15.50 9.49 15.45
CA GLY A 83 14.73 8.62 14.56
C GLY A 83 13.49 8.07 15.25
N TYR A 84 12.49 7.69 14.47
CA TYR A 84 11.31 7.03 15.00
C TYR A 84 11.56 5.56 15.30
N ASN A 85 11.14 5.10 16.47
CA ASN A 85 11.28 3.71 16.89
C ASN A 85 9.90 3.07 17.11
N PHE A 86 9.22 2.76 16.00
CA PHE A 86 7.88 2.18 16.05
C PHE A 86 7.88 0.75 16.58
N LYS A 87 6.93 0.46 17.47
CA LYS A 87 6.65 -0.90 17.94
C LYS A 87 5.70 -1.61 16.97
N MET A 88 5.57 -2.93 17.13
CA MET A 88 4.51 -3.67 16.45
C MET A 88 3.16 -3.37 17.14
N PRO A 89 2.05 -3.22 16.38
CA PRO A 89 1.95 -3.35 14.92
C PRO A 89 2.27 -2.09 14.11
N GLU A 90 2.43 -0.93 14.73
CA GLU A 90 2.62 0.38 14.09
C GLU A 90 3.79 0.42 13.10
N TYR A 91 4.83 -0.36 13.33
CA TYR A 91 5.95 -0.54 12.42
C TYR A 91 5.50 -0.94 10.99
N PHE A 92 4.45 -1.76 10.86
CA PHE A 92 3.90 -2.13 9.55
C PHE A 92 3.27 -0.94 8.82
N CYS A 93 2.72 0.04 9.55
CA CYS A 93 2.21 1.28 8.94
C CYS A 93 3.35 2.11 8.35
N GLY A 94 4.49 2.23 9.05
CA GLY A 94 5.67 2.90 8.51
C GLY A 94 6.22 2.20 7.26
N LEU A 95 6.33 0.86 7.29
CA LEU A 95 6.76 0.07 6.13
C LEU A 95 5.81 0.23 4.94
N TYR A 96 4.51 0.29 5.20
CA TYR A 96 3.51 0.52 4.16
C TYR A 96 3.74 1.83 3.40
N LEU A 97 4.03 2.92 4.11
CA LEU A 97 4.39 4.20 3.48
C LEU A 97 5.63 4.06 2.59
N ASN A 98 6.67 3.40 3.09
CA ASN A 98 7.92 3.21 2.37
C ASN A 98 7.73 2.36 1.10
N GLU A 99 6.93 1.30 1.17
CA GLU A 99 6.59 0.46 0.01
C GLU A 99 5.80 1.23 -1.03
N LEU A 100 4.83 2.05 -0.62
CA LEU A 100 4.09 2.90 -1.56
C LEU A 100 5.02 3.89 -2.28
N LEU A 101 5.93 4.55 -1.55
CA LEU A 101 6.94 5.41 -2.17
C LEU A 101 7.80 4.65 -3.16
N HIS A 102 8.32 3.48 -2.76
CA HIS A 102 9.19 2.65 -3.59
C HIS A 102 8.50 2.19 -4.88
N TYR A 103 7.23 1.80 -4.82
CA TYR A 103 6.53 1.25 -5.98
C TYR A 103 5.86 2.30 -6.88
N LEU A 104 5.35 3.38 -6.30
CA LEU A 104 4.50 4.33 -7.02
C LEU A 104 5.19 5.67 -7.28
N TYR A 105 6.06 6.13 -6.37
CA TYR A 105 6.59 7.49 -6.44
C TYR A 105 7.92 7.56 -7.18
N ARG A 106 7.87 7.93 -8.45
CA ARG A 106 9.06 8.04 -9.32
C ARG A 106 9.40 9.51 -9.56
N SER A 107 10.70 9.78 -9.75
CA SER A 107 11.21 11.11 -10.05
C SER A 107 10.63 11.59 -11.38
N GLY A 108 9.64 12.48 -11.32
CA GLY A 108 8.91 12.98 -12.49
C GLY A 108 8.68 14.48 -12.41
N ASP A 109 8.02 14.97 -11.36
CA ASP A 109 7.54 16.36 -11.31
C ASP A 109 7.74 17.00 -9.93
N ALA A 110 8.21 18.25 -9.92
CA ALA A 110 8.57 18.97 -8.70
C ALA A 110 7.35 19.38 -7.83
N ASP A 111 6.20 19.58 -8.47
CA ASP A 111 5.04 20.25 -7.87
C ASP A 111 4.38 19.43 -6.73
N GLY A 112 4.60 18.11 -6.69
CA GLY A 112 4.07 17.22 -5.66
C GLY A 112 5.03 16.94 -4.49
N ASN A 113 6.33 17.21 -4.65
CA ASN A 113 7.38 16.72 -3.75
C ASN A 113 7.18 17.18 -2.30
N LEU A 114 6.98 18.47 -2.10
CA LEU A 114 6.83 19.06 -0.77
C LEU A 114 5.61 18.50 -0.04
N ASN A 115 4.48 18.34 -0.75
CA ASN A 115 3.24 17.83 -0.17
C ASN A 115 3.37 16.36 0.24
N VAL A 116 3.99 15.53 -0.62
CA VAL A 116 4.25 14.11 -0.29
C VAL A 116 5.21 14.00 0.90
N PHE A 117 6.28 14.80 0.93
CA PHE A 117 7.23 14.82 2.04
C PHE A 117 6.56 15.25 3.36
N ALA A 118 5.77 16.32 3.35
CA ALA A 118 5.04 16.79 4.52
C ALA A 118 4.02 15.76 5.01
N SER A 119 3.28 15.13 4.09
CA SER A 119 2.30 14.11 4.45
C SER A 119 2.96 12.83 4.98
N TYR A 120 4.14 12.47 4.47
CA TYR A 120 4.95 11.38 5.02
C TYR A 120 5.36 11.66 6.46
N LEU A 121 5.87 12.87 6.76
CA LEU A 121 6.20 13.31 8.12
C LEU A 121 5.00 13.25 9.06
N GLN A 122 3.85 13.78 8.65
CA GLN A 122 2.61 13.75 9.43
C GLN A 122 2.19 12.32 9.77
N CYS A 123 2.41 11.36 8.85
CA CYS A 123 2.16 9.95 9.15
C CYS A 123 3.14 9.40 10.18
N LEU A 124 4.44 9.71 10.08
CA LEU A 124 5.41 9.25 11.07
C LEU A 124 5.07 9.77 12.47
N GLU A 125 4.72 11.05 12.59
CA GLU A 125 4.27 11.66 13.86
C GLU A 125 2.99 11.02 14.40
N ALA A 126 2.01 10.72 13.52
CA ALA A 126 0.77 10.06 13.91
C ALA A 126 1.00 8.62 14.41
N ILE A 127 1.95 7.91 13.79
CA ILE A 127 2.34 6.56 14.18
C ILE A 127 3.08 6.59 15.53
N ASP A 128 3.97 7.55 15.75
CA ASP A 128 4.72 7.71 17.00
C ASP A 128 3.82 8.03 18.20
N HIS A 129 2.85 8.92 18.02
CA HIS A 129 1.90 9.30 19.07
C HIS A 129 0.71 8.33 19.20
N HIS A 130 0.62 7.31 18.35
CA HIS A 130 -0.52 6.39 18.27
C HIS A 130 -1.88 7.10 18.06
N GLU A 131 -1.89 8.23 17.36
CA GLU A 131 -3.08 9.07 17.18
C GLU A 131 -3.50 9.15 15.71
N ARG A 132 -4.77 8.81 15.43
CA ARG A 132 -5.41 9.00 14.11
C ARG A 132 -4.57 8.42 12.95
N ILE A 133 -3.90 7.28 13.18
CA ILE A 133 -3.02 6.64 12.19
C ILE A 133 -3.75 6.38 10.87
N GLU A 134 -4.94 5.76 10.92
CA GLU A 134 -5.69 5.44 9.70
C GLU A 134 -6.04 6.68 8.86
N LEU A 135 -6.40 7.79 9.52
CA LEU A 135 -6.68 9.07 8.88
C LEU A 135 -5.44 9.57 8.13
N ASN A 136 -4.29 9.64 8.81
CA ASN A 136 -3.06 10.12 8.19
C ASN A 136 -2.61 9.21 7.05
N LEU A 137 -2.77 7.88 7.17
CA LEU A 137 -2.52 6.95 6.06
C LEU A 137 -3.40 7.25 4.84
N ARG A 138 -4.69 7.57 5.02
CA ARG A 138 -5.56 7.93 3.88
C ARG A 138 -5.16 9.27 3.26
N LEU A 139 -4.81 10.26 4.07
CA LEU A 139 -4.35 11.56 3.59
C LEU A 139 -3.05 11.43 2.79
N PHE A 140 -2.12 10.58 3.25
CA PHE A 140 -0.90 10.28 2.52
C PHE A 140 -1.18 9.62 1.17
N GLU A 141 -2.05 8.62 1.13
CA GLU A 141 -2.42 7.96 -0.12
C GLU A 141 -3.07 8.92 -1.12
N LEU A 142 -3.98 9.79 -0.67
CA LEU A 142 -4.61 10.79 -1.52
C LEU A 142 -3.58 11.81 -2.04
N THR A 143 -2.69 12.27 -1.16
CA THR A 143 -1.57 13.17 -1.52
C THR A 143 -0.64 12.51 -2.54
N LEU A 144 -0.28 11.25 -2.33
CA LEU A 144 0.57 10.48 -3.23
C LEU A 144 -0.11 10.29 -4.58
N LEU A 145 -1.37 9.84 -4.60
CA LEU A 145 -2.16 9.68 -5.83
C LEU A 145 -2.23 10.99 -6.61
N LYS A 146 -2.48 12.11 -5.94
CA LYS A 146 -2.43 13.44 -6.57
C LYS A 146 -1.07 13.75 -7.17
N ALA A 147 0.02 13.49 -6.45
CA ALA A 147 1.38 13.74 -6.92
C ALA A 147 1.79 12.91 -8.13
N ILE A 148 1.23 11.70 -8.30
CA ILE A 148 1.47 10.85 -9.47
C ILE A 148 0.44 11.02 -10.60
N GLY A 149 -0.40 12.07 -10.54
CA GLY A 149 -1.37 12.42 -11.58
C GLY A 149 -2.73 11.72 -11.49
N TYR A 150 -3.03 11.05 -10.38
CA TYR A 150 -4.29 10.34 -10.11
C TYR A 150 -5.10 11.02 -9.00
N ALA A 151 -5.14 12.35 -9.01
CA ALA A 151 -5.97 13.12 -8.08
C ALA A 151 -7.45 12.68 -8.21
N VAL A 152 -8.16 12.63 -7.09
CA VAL A 152 -9.60 12.32 -7.07
C VAL A 152 -10.35 13.48 -7.73
N PRO A 153 -10.99 13.30 -8.90
CA PRO A 153 -11.66 14.39 -9.59
C PRO A 153 -12.96 14.77 -8.89
N VAL A 154 -13.33 16.05 -8.96
CA VAL A 154 -14.59 16.61 -8.41
C VAL A 154 -15.66 16.82 -9.48
N CYS A 155 -15.44 16.26 -10.67
CA CYS A 155 -16.35 16.23 -11.79
C CYS A 155 -16.57 14.79 -12.28
N ASP A 156 -17.63 14.60 -13.06
CA ASP A 156 -17.90 13.35 -13.74
C ASP A 156 -17.06 13.19 -15.02
N ASP A 157 -17.24 12.08 -15.73
CA ASP A 157 -16.52 11.75 -16.95
C ASP A 157 -16.83 12.68 -18.14
N GLY A 158 -17.88 13.49 -18.04
CA GLY A 158 -18.20 14.56 -18.98
C GLY A 158 -17.66 15.94 -18.57
N GLY A 159 -16.99 16.04 -17.42
CA GLY A 159 -16.50 17.30 -16.85
C GLY A 159 -17.56 18.09 -16.08
N ALA A 160 -18.77 17.58 -15.93
CA ALA A 160 -19.81 18.26 -15.16
C ALA A 160 -19.56 18.09 -13.64
N PRO A 161 -19.92 19.08 -12.81
CA PRO A 161 -19.79 18.95 -11.36
C PRO A 161 -20.59 17.76 -10.81
N LEU A 162 -20.00 17.05 -9.83
CA LEU A 162 -20.66 15.90 -9.21
C LEU A 162 -21.94 16.33 -8.48
N LYS A 163 -23.04 15.65 -8.80
CA LYS A 163 -24.33 15.86 -8.13
C LYS A 163 -24.31 15.15 -6.77
N ARG A 164 -24.61 15.89 -5.71
CA ARG A 164 -24.42 15.44 -4.31
C ARG A 164 -25.01 14.06 -3.98
N ASN A 165 -26.23 13.77 -4.44
CA ASN A 165 -26.98 12.56 -4.08
C ASN A 165 -26.96 11.50 -5.17
N GLU A 166 -26.28 11.75 -6.28
CA GLU A 166 -26.19 10.78 -7.36
C GLU A 166 -25.05 9.79 -7.09
N PRO A 167 -25.24 8.51 -7.41
CA PRO A 167 -24.21 7.50 -7.28
C PRO A 167 -23.23 7.55 -8.46
N TYR A 168 -21.96 7.34 -8.14
CA TYR A 168 -20.85 7.34 -9.07
C TYR A 168 -19.93 6.17 -8.78
N ARG A 169 -19.26 5.70 -9.83
CA ARG A 169 -18.19 4.72 -9.69
C ARG A 169 -16.93 5.22 -10.37
N TYR A 170 -15.78 5.00 -9.73
CA TYR A 170 -14.50 5.37 -10.30
C TYR A 170 -14.13 4.43 -11.44
N CYS A 171 -13.74 5.00 -12.57
CA CYS A 171 -13.18 4.33 -13.72
C CYS A 171 -11.74 4.78 -13.92
N PHE A 172 -10.80 3.83 -13.93
CA PHE A 172 -9.37 4.12 -14.06
C PHE A 172 -9.06 4.80 -15.39
N GLY A 173 -8.35 5.93 -15.34
CA GLY A 173 -8.01 6.75 -16.52
C GLY A 173 -9.12 7.66 -17.03
N VAL A 174 -10.35 7.55 -16.49
CA VAL A 174 -11.50 8.38 -16.91
C VAL A 174 -12.01 9.27 -15.77
N GLY A 175 -12.04 8.78 -14.53
CA GLY A 175 -12.62 9.49 -13.39
C GLY A 175 -13.97 8.91 -12.96
N PHE A 176 -14.88 9.73 -12.47
CA PHE A 176 -16.16 9.24 -11.95
C PHE A 176 -17.25 9.17 -13.02
N ILE A 177 -17.83 8.00 -13.20
CA ILE A 177 -18.99 7.80 -14.10
C ILE A 177 -20.25 7.78 -13.24
N GLN A 178 -21.28 8.54 -13.63
CA GLN A 178 -22.58 8.52 -12.96
C GLN A 178 -23.31 7.19 -13.25
N PHE A 179 -23.92 6.60 -12.22
CA PHE A 179 -24.65 5.32 -12.31
C PHE A 179 -26.14 5.50 -11.99
N ASP A 180 -26.94 5.87 -12.98
CA ASP A 180 -28.39 5.83 -12.79
C ASP A 180 -28.92 4.39 -12.54
N GLN A 181 -30.20 4.27 -12.16
CA GLN A 181 -30.82 2.98 -11.86
C GLN A 181 -30.69 1.96 -13.01
N GLU A 182 -30.68 2.44 -14.25
CA GLU A 182 -30.54 1.60 -15.44
C GLU A 182 -29.10 1.09 -15.63
N MET A 183 -28.10 1.95 -15.45
CA MET A 183 -26.68 1.56 -15.45
C MET A 183 -26.38 0.52 -14.37
N ILE A 184 -26.97 0.67 -13.19
CA ILE A 184 -26.84 -0.29 -12.09
C ILE A 184 -27.46 -1.65 -12.49
N ALA A 185 -28.67 -1.64 -13.06
CA ALA A 185 -29.32 -2.87 -13.54
C ALA A 185 -28.47 -3.58 -14.61
N LEU A 186 -27.99 -2.83 -15.60
CA LEU A 186 -27.12 -3.36 -16.67
C LEU A 186 -25.81 -3.93 -16.13
N LEU A 187 -25.19 -3.26 -15.15
CA LEU A 187 -23.96 -3.75 -14.52
C LEU A 187 -24.20 -5.11 -13.83
N ASN A 188 -25.32 -5.27 -13.13
CA ASN A 188 -25.69 -6.53 -12.48
C ASN A 188 -25.94 -7.63 -13.52
N GLU A 189 -26.61 -7.33 -14.64
CA GLU A 189 -26.81 -8.25 -15.76
C GLU A 189 -25.47 -8.71 -16.38
N ILE A 190 -24.55 -7.77 -16.64
CA ILE A 190 -23.24 -8.08 -17.23
C ILE A 190 -22.42 -8.96 -16.28
N THR A 191 -22.38 -8.59 -15.00
CA THR A 191 -21.63 -9.33 -13.97
C THR A 191 -22.19 -10.74 -13.77
N ALA A 192 -23.52 -10.91 -13.80
CA ALA A 192 -24.17 -12.22 -13.71
C ALA A 192 -23.92 -13.11 -14.94
N SER A 193 -23.78 -12.50 -16.13
CA SER A 193 -23.56 -13.23 -17.38
C SER A 193 -22.10 -13.59 -17.68
N SER A 194 -21.14 -13.02 -16.93
CA SER A 194 -19.71 -13.30 -17.06
C SER A 194 -19.17 -13.91 -15.76
N PRO A 195 -19.21 -15.24 -15.58
CA PRO A 195 -18.56 -15.89 -14.45
C PRO A 195 -17.04 -15.93 -14.70
N LEU A 196 -16.38 -14.78 -14.60
CA LEU A 196 -14.93 -14.72 -14.49
C LEU A 196 -14.56 -14.86 -13.02
N ARG A 197 -13.95 -16.02 -12.71
CA ARG A 197 -13.33 -16.37 -11.43
C ARG A 197 -12.50 -15.20 -10.89
N PHE A 198 -13.04 -14.50 -9.90
CA PHE A 198 -12.20 -13.75 -8.96
C PHE A 198 -11.76 -14.73 -7.89
N GLY A 199 -10.45 -14.98 -7.81
CA GLY A 199 -9.83 -15.68 -6.69
C GLY A 199 -10.00 -14.85 -5.42
N GLY A 200 -11.09 -15.09 -4.70
CA GLY A 200 -11.26 -14.78 -3.29
C GLY A 200 -11.36 -16.10 -2.55
N GLY A 201 -10.47 -16.31 -1.58
CA GLY A 201 -10.58 -17.46 -0.68
C GLY A 201 -11.85 -17.36 0.16
N ASP A 202 -12.61 -18.46 0.23
CA ASP A 202 -12.80 -19.23 1.45
C ASP A 202 -13.46 -20.57 1.11
N GLY A 203 -13.20 -21.57 1.96
CA GLY A 203 -13.31 -22.98 1.64
C GLY A 203 -14.72 -23.54 1.44
N ALA A 204 -14.76 -24.59 0.61
CA ALA A 204 -15.66 -25.71 0.76
C ALA A 204 -14.97 -26.94 0.13
N GLU A 205 -14.93 -28.01 0.89
CA GLU A 205 -14.44 -29.34 0.52
C GLU A 205 -15.18 -29.84 -0.73
N ASP A 206 -14.45 -30.35 -1.71
CA ASP A 206 -14.85 -31.61 -2.32
C ASP A 206 -13.66 -32.36 -2.93
N SER A 207 -13.66 -33.63 -2.60
CA SER A 207 -12.77 -34.69 -3.00
C SER A 207 -12.75 -34.92 -4.52
N THR A 208 -11.57 -35.13 -5.10
CA THR A 208 -11.36 -36.16 -6.14
C THR A 208 -9.87 -36.37 -6.39
N GLU A 209 -9.52 -37.65 -6.39
CA GLU A 209 -8.19 -38.23 -6.56
C GLU A 209 -7.57 -37.91 -7.93
N ALA A 210 -6.28 -37.56 -7.94
CA ALA A 210 -5.41 -37.80 -9.09
C ALA A 210 -3.98 -38.08 -8.61
N THR A 211 -3.71 -39.38 -8.58
CA THR A 211 -2.47 -40.14 -8.41
C THR A 211 -1.18 -39.43 -8.82
N ALA A 212 -0.26 -39.29 -7.86
CA ALA A 212 1.17 -39.06 -8.11
C ALA A 212 1.94 -40.39 -8.05
N PRO A 213 3.01 -40.58 -8.83
CA PRO A 213 4.00 -41.60 -8.53
C PRO A 213 5.14 -41.01 -7.67
N ALA A 214 5.41 -41.64 -6.54
CA ALA A 214 6.71 -41.67 -5.85
C ALA A 214 7.42 -42.99 -6.26
N PRO A 215 8.71 -43.27 -5.97
CA PRO A 215 9.59 -42.70 -4.93
C PRO A 215 11.02 -42.35 -5.46
N ASP A 216 11.93 -41.71 -4.71
CA ASP A 216 12.79 -42.40 -3.74
C ASP A 216 13.48 -41.46 -2.75
N SER A 217 13.70 -42.05 -1.58
CA SER A 217 14.28 -41.54 -0.35
C SER A 217 15.81 -41.48 -0.35
N SER A 218 16.36 -40.40 0.20
CA SER A 218 17.45 -40.51 1.18
C SER A 218 17.53 -39.22 2.00
N ALA A 219 17.56 -39.40 3.32
CA ALA A 219 17.79 -38.38 4.32
C ALA A 219 19.08 -37.61 4.09
N ASP A 220 19.09 -36.32 4.42
CA ASP A 220 20.04 -35.73 5.36
C ASP A 220 19.60 -34.32 5.77
N ASP A 221 19.80 -34.04 7.06
CA ASP A 221 19.72 -32.73 7.70
C ASP A 221 20.44 -31.65 6.90
N ASP A 222 19.82 -30.47 6.75
CA ASP A 222 20.47 -29.20 7.07
C ASP A 222 19.51 -28.01 6.93
N SER A 223 19.12 -27.52 8.09
CA SER A 223 18.62 -26.17 8.32
C SER A 223 19.69 -25.13 7.99
N ALA A 224 19.58 -24.40 6.87
CA ALA A 224 19.90 -22.97 6.72
C ALA A 224 19.96 -22.55 5.23
N LEU A 225 19.69 -21.26 4.98
CA LEU A 225 19.95 -20.50 3.74
C LEU A 225 18.83 -20.48 2.68
N LEU A 226 17.69 -19.90 3.05
CA LEU A 226 16.80 -19.19 2.11
C LEU A 226 17.53 -17.91 1.65
N PHE A 227 18.30 -17.96 0.57
CA PHE A 227 18.47 -16.92 -0.47
C PHE A 227 19.52 -17.39 -1.49
N ALA A 228 19.06 -17.93 -2.62
CA ALA A 228 19.92 -18.23 -3.74
C ALA A 228 20.41 -16.93 -4.41
N LYS A 229 21.73 -16.76 -4.48
CA LYS A 229 22.41 -15.67 -5.17
C LYS A 229 22.13 -15.75 -6.68
N SER A 230 21.23 -14.90 -7.19
CA SER A 230 21.06 -14.70 -8.63
C SER A 230 22.17 -13.82 -9.20
N LYS A 231 23.12 -14.44 -9.90
CA LYS A 231 24.03 -13.76 -10.84
C LYS A 231 23.22 -13.23 -12.01
N VAL A 232 23.02 -11.91 -12.11
CA VAL A 232 22.48 -11.29 -13.33
C VAL A 232 23.63 -10.69 -14.14
N ARG A 233 23.84 -11.29 -15.31
CA ARG A 233 24.77 -10.87 -16.36
C ARG A 233 24.10 -9.74 -17.16
N GLY A 234 24.86 -8.68 -17.44
CA GLY A 234 24.35 -7.40 -17.93
C GLY A 234 23.53 -7.43 -19.22
N ARG A 235 22.58 -6.49 -19.32
CA ARG A 235 22.01 -6.01 -20.57
C ARG A 235 22.20 -4.48 -20.64
N LYS A 236 22.68 -4.04 -21.80
CA LYS A 236 22.84 -2.64 -22.20
C LYS A 236 21.50 -1.91 -22.15
N LEU A 237 21.53 -0.68 -21.66
CA LEU A 237 20.45 0.30 -21.69
C LEU A 237 20.40 0.86 -23.12
N GLU A 238 19.27 0.73 -23.82
CA GLU A 238 19.06 1.36 -25.13
C GLU A 238 18.44 2.76 -24.94
N ASP A 239 18.93 3.68 -25.77
CA ASP A 239 18.64 5.12 -25.77
C ASP A 239 17.15 5.45 -26.00
N LYS A 240 16.64 6.42 -25.24
CA LYS A 240 15.37 7.10 -25.53
C LYS A 240 15.65 8.50 -26.11
N PRO A 241 14.85 8.95 -27.09
CA PRO A 241 15.05 10.25 -27.73
C PRO A 241 14.72 11.41 -26.78
N ARG A 242 15.61 12.40 -26.78
CA ARG A 242 15.45 13.71 -26.14
C ARG A 242 14.25 14.46 -26.74
N MET A 243 13.28 14.83 -25.91
CA MET A 243 12.39 15.95 -26.20
C MET A 243 12.83 17.16 -25.37
N THR A 244 13.03 18.26 -26.08
CA THR A 244 13.58 19.53 -25.61
C THR A 244 12.63 20.28 -24.70
N THR A 245 13.19 20.84 -23.64
CA THR A 245 12.59 21.77 -22.68
C THR A 245 12.14 23.06 -23.36
N GLY A 246 10.84 23.37 -23.27
CA GLY A 246 10.31 24.71 -23.48
C GLY A 246 9.94 25.32 -22.13
N SER A 247 10.54 26.48 -21.82
CA SER A 247 10.22 27.27 -20.63
C SER A 247 8.76 27.72 -20.66
N TYR A 248 7.98 27.41 -19.62
CA TYR A 248 6.71 28.07 -19.36
C TYR A 248 6.75 28.78 -18.01
N VAL A 249 6.53 30.08 -18.10
CA VAL A 249 6.29 31.02 -17.00
C VAL A 249 4.86 30.78 -16.49
N ASN A 250 4.68 30.89 -15.17
CA ASN A 250 3.39 30.92 -14.46
C ASN A 250 2.25 31.55 -15.27
N GLU A 251 1.24 30.76 -15.65
CA GLU A 251 -0.18 31.14 -15.74
C GLU A 251 -1.07 29.88 -15.58
N ASP A 252 -2.11 29.99 -14.73
CA ASP A 252 -3.23 29.09 -14.44
C ASP A 252 -3.05 27.54 -14.34
N PRO A 253 -3.32 26.92 -13.17
CA PRO A 253 -3.29 25.46 -12.97
C PRO A 253 -4.32 24.64 -13.78
N TRP A 254 -5.14 25.29 -14.60
CA TRP A 254 -6.19 24.68 -15.42
C TRP A 254 -5.86 24.58 -16.92
N ALA A 255 -4.64 24.92 -17.35
CA ALA A 255 -4.29 24.99 -18.78
C ALA A 255 -4.05 23.63 -19.49
N TYR A 256 -4.12 22.50 -18.79
CA TYR A 256 -3.90 21.15 -19.37
C TYR A 256 -5.18 20.29 -19.45
N LEU A 257 -6.27 20.87 -19.95
CA LEU A 257 -7.37 20.11 -20.52
C LEU A 257 -7.12 19.92 -22.03
N PRO A 258 -7.05 18.69 -22.57
CA PRO A 258 -7.11 18.49 -24.01
C PRO A 258 -8.47 18.97 -24.50
N HIS A 259 -8.48 20.02 -25.32
CA HIS A 259 -9.57 20.51 -26.17
C HIS A 259 -10.95 19.86 -25.97
N ALA A 260 -11.67 20.31 -24.94
CA ALA A 260 -13.13 20.24 -24.89
C ALA A 260 -13.68 21.65 -24.63
N THR A 261 -13.24 22.63 -25.43
CA THR A 261 -13.83 23.97 -25.43
C THR A 261 -14.31 24.31 -26.82
N SER A 262 -15.53 23.92 -27.13
CA SER A 262 -16.49 24.77 -27.85
C SER A 262 -17.89 24.13 -27.81
N PHE A 263 -18.62 24.31 -26.71
CA PHE A 263 -20.08 24.42 -26.81
C PHE A 263 -20.51 25.60 -25.95
N GLY A 264 -21.22 26.51 -26.61
CA GLY A 264 -21.66 27.76 -26.05
C GLY A 264 -22.57 27.58 -24.84
N SER A 265 -22.72 28.68 -24.12
CA SER A 265 -23.76 28.91 -23.14
C SER A 265 -25.16 28.76 -23.77
N SER A 266 -25.61 27.51 -23.85
CA SER A 266 -27.00 27.10 -23.97
C SER A 266 -27.15 25.95 -22.98
N GLU A 267 -28.23 25.92 -22.21
CA GLU A 267 -28.65 24.75 -21.42
C GLU A 267 -29.10 23.61 -22.36
N ASP A 268 -28.27 23.26 -23.34
CA ASP A 268 -28.47 22.13 -24.22
C ASP A 268 -28.16 20.90 -23.38
N LYS A 269 -29.21 20.37 -22.73
CA LYS A 269 -29.20 19.06 -22.10
C LYS A 269 -28.59 18.08 -23.09
N VAL A 270 -27.35 17.65 -22.83
CA VAL A 270 -26.75 16.52 -23.52
C VAL A 270 -27.78 15.38 -23.47
N PRO A 271 -28.25 14.89 -24.63
CA PRO A 271 -29.32 13.90 -24.66
C PRO A 271 -28.91 12.69 -23.84
N ALA A 272 -29.82 12.22 -22.97
CA ALA A 272 -29.57 11.06 -22.14
C ALA A 272 -29.23 9.85 -23.03
N LEU A 273 -28.15 9.14 -22.67
CA LEU A 273 -27.70 7.96 -23.41
C LEU A 273 -28.81 6.92 -23.49
N THR A 274 -28.97 6.29 -24.66
CA THR A 274 -29.89 5.15 -24.82
C THR A 274 -29.39 3.94 -24.03
N ARG A 275 -30.29 3.00 -23.71
CA ARG A 275 -29.94 1.76 -22.99
C ARG A 275 -28.82 0.98 -23.68
N GLU A 276 -28.81 0.92 -25.01
CA GLU A 276 -27.76 0.25 -25.79
C GLU A 276 -26.42 0.99 -25.68
N GLN A 277 -26.42 2.32 -25.73
CA GLN A 277 -25.21 3.12 -25.54
C GLN A 277 -24.65 2.98 -24.12
N LYS A 278 -25.51 2.97 -23.10
CA LYS A 278 -25.14 2.67 -21.71
C LYS A 278 -24.50 1.29 -21.57
N ARG A 279 -25.09 0.27 -22.19
CA ARG A 279 -24.55 -1.10 -22.20
C ARG A 279 -23.18 -1.18 -22.89
N ALA A 280 -23.01 -0.50 -24.02
CA ALA A 280 -21.74 -0.42 -24.73
C ALA A 280 -20.66 0.27 -23.87
N LYS A 281 -21.02 1.39 -23.23
CA LYS A 281 -20.15 2.12 -22.29
C LYS A 281 -19.69 1.23 -21.12
N LEU A 282 -20.62 0.48 -20.51
CA LEU A 282 -20.28 -0.45 -19.43
C LEU A 282 -19.35 -1.58 -19.87
N ARG A 283 -19.61 -2.19 -21.03
CA ARG A 283 -18.73 -3.24 -21.58
C ARG A 283 -17.33 -2.74 -21.86
N PHE A 284 -17.21 -1.49 -22.32
CA PHE A 284 -15.93 -0.87 -22.59
C PHE A 284 -15.11 -0.65 -21.31
N TYR A 285 -15.75 -0.20 -20.23
CA TYR A 285 -15.07 0.11 -18.96
C TYR A 285 -15.07 -1.02 -17.92
N GLN A 286 -15.64 -2.20 -18.21
CA GLN A 286 -15.92 -3.23 -17.20
C GLN A 286 -14.71 -3.63 -16.35
N HIS A 287 -13.50 -3.62 -16.93
CA HIS A 287 -12.26 -4.00 -16.25
C HIS A 287 -11.56 -2.84 -15.54
N ASP A 288 -11.97 -1.60 -15.82
CA ASP A 288 -11.40 -0.39 -15.24
C ASP A 288 -12.35 0.30 -14.25
N LEU A 289 -13.57 -0.23 -14.05
CA LEU A 289 -14.46 0.16 -12.95
C LEU A 289 -13.93 -0.37 -11.62
N LEU A 290 -13.45 0.53 -10.76
CA LEU A 290 -12.79 0.19 -9.50
C LEU A 290 -13.60 0.67 -8.30
N GLY A 291 -13.32 0.07 -7.15
CA GLY A 291 -13.79 0.56 -5.85
C GLY A 291 -15.31 0.49 -5.66
N PRO A 292 -15.80 1.13 -4.58
CA PRO A 292 -17.21 1.14 -4.22
C PRO A 292 -18.01 2.12 -5.08
N MET A 293 -19.34 1.96 -5.04
CA MET A 293 -20.26 3.00 -5.49
C MET A 293 -20.31 4.10 -4.41
N LEU A 294 -20.09 5.35 -4.80
CA LEU A 294 -20.06 6.49 -3.88
C LEU A 294 -21.02 7.57 -4.35
N THR A 295 -21.64 8.29 -3.42
CA THR A 295 -22.43 9.47 -3.77
C THR A 295 -21.52 10.66 -4.05
N GLY A 296 -22.00 11.65 -4.81
CA GLY A 296 -21.24 12.86 -5.09
C GLY A 296 -20.72 13.56 -3.82
N ILE A 297 -21.52 13.61 -2.74
CA ILE A 297 -21.08 14.20 -1.46
C ILE A 297 -19.93 13.40 -0.83
N GLN A 298 -19.98 12.06 -0.87
CA GLN A 298 -18.91 11.23 -0.32
C GLN A 298 -17.61 11.41 -1.11
N ILE A 299 -17.70 11.58 -2.43
CA ILE A 299 -16.53 11.86 -3.28
C ILE A 299 -15.95 13.24 -2.96
N LEU A 300 -16.81 14.24 -2.79
CA LEU A 300 -16.38 15.59 -2.41
C LEU A 300 -15.70 15.60 -1.03
N ASP A 301 -16.21 14.85 -0.05
CA ASP A 301 -15.58 14.70 1.26
C ASP A 301 -14.17 14.09 1.14
N ILE A 302 -14.00 13.08 0.28
CA ILE A 302 -12.69 12.48 0.00
C ILE A 302 -11.75 13.48 -0.69
N ALA A 303 -12.22 14.14 -1.75
CA ALA A 303 -11.42 15.08 -2.54
C ALA A 303 -11.00 16.33 -1.74
N THR A 304 -11.82 16.75 -0.77
CA THR A 304 -11.53 17.88 0.13
C THR A 304 -10.82 17.48 1.42
N HIS A 305 -10.42 16.21 1.56
CA HIS A 305 -9.74 15.66 2.73
C HIS A 305 -10.57 15.73 4.03
N ALA A 306 -11.91 15.84 3.94
CA ALA A 306 -12.83 15.89 5.06
C ALA A 306 -13.11 14.49 5.66
N LEU A 307 -12.05 13.81 6.13
CA LEU A 307 -12.08 12.39 6.51
C LEU A 307 -12.28 12.15 8.03
N HIS A 308 -12.87 13.10 8.75
CA HIS A 308 -13.08 12.98 10.20
C HIS A 308 -14.14 11.93 10.58
N GLN A 309 -15.10 11.68 9.68
CA GLN A 309 -16.17 10.72 9.92
C GLN A 309 -15.70 9.29 9.58
N PRO A 310 -16.02 8.27 10.40
CA PRO A 310 -15.60 6.90 10.15
C PRO A 310 -16.02 6.37 8.77
N GLN A 311 -17.21 6.76 8.30
CA GLN A 311 -17.70 6.36 6.98
C GLN A 311 -16.90 7.00 5.84
N ALA A 312 -16.54 8.28 5.97
CA ALA A 312 -15.72 8.96 4.97
C ALA A 312 -14.34 8.30 4.88
N LEU A 313 -13.75 7.95 6.03
CA LEU A 313 -12.49 7.23 6.10
C LEU A 313 -12.56 5.85 5.44
N ALA A 314 -13.64 5.09 5.69
CA ALA A 314 -13.87 3.79 5.06
C ALA A 314 -14.02 3.91 3.54
N ASN A 315 -14.78 4.89 3.07
CA ASN A 315 -14.96 5.16 1.63
C ASN A 315 -13.61 5.54 0.98
N ALA A 316 -12.84 6.43 1.62
CA ALA A 316 -11.50 6.80 1.16
C ALA A 316 -10.59 5.58 1.09
N LYS A 317 -10.58 4.72 2.11
CA LYS A 317 -9.80 3.48 2.15
C LYS A 317 -10.15 2.55 0.98
N GLN A 318 -11.43 2.33 0.73
CA GLN A 318 -11.87 1.44 -0.34
C GLN A 318 -11.51 1.99 -1.72
N LEU A 319 -11.73 3.30 -1.94
CA LEU A 319 -11.39 3.96 -3.20
C LEU A 319 -9.88 3.94 -3.46
N THR A 320 -9.08 4.48 -2.54
CA THR A 320 -7.61 4.55 -2.64
C THR A 320 -7.00 3.16 -2.79
N SER A 321 -7.46 2.17 -2.03
CA SER A 321 -6.97 0.79 -2.13
C SER A 321 -7.26 0.19 -3.51
N ALA A 322 -8.42 0.45 -4.10
CA ALA A 322 -8.74 -0.05 -5.43
C ALA A 322 -7.87 0.59 -6.51
N ILE A 323 -7.66 1.92 -6.44
CA ILE A 323 -6.79 2.66 -7.36
C ILE A 323 -5.34 2.18 -7.24
N MET A 324 -4.79 2.11 -6.02
CA MET A 324 -3.43 1.64 -5.79
C MET A 324 -3.23 0.20 -6.23
N SER A 325 -4.20 -0.69 -5.99
CA SER A 325 -4.11 -2.09 -6.44
C SER A 325 -4.00 -2.19 -7.97
N ARG A 326 -4.73 -1.33 -8.69
CA ARG A 326 -4.63 -1.23 -10.15
C ARG A 326 -3.26 -0.71 -10.59
N LEU A 327 -2.74 0.33 -9.93
CA LEU A 327 -1.41 0.91 -10.21
C LEU A 327 -0.26 -0.05 -9.92
N LEU A 328 -0.43 -0.91 -8.92
CA LEU A 328 0.55 -1.93 -8.55
C LEU A 328 0.52 -3.17 -9.47
N HIS A 329 -0.42 -3.25 -10.41
CA HIS A 329 -0.54 -4.35 -11.38
C HIS A 329 -0.56 -5.74 -10.73
N GLY A 330 -1.26 -5.88 -9.60
CA GLY A 330 -1.36 -7.14 -8.86
C GLY A 330 -0.13 -7.49 -7.99
N ARG A 331 0.86 -6.61 -7.90
CA ARG A 331 1.95 -6.75 -6.92
C ARG A 331 1.38 -6.71 -5.51
N GLU A 332 1.72 -7.71 -4.71
CA GLU A 332 1.37 -7.73 -3.29
C GLU A 332 2.21 -6.70 -2.51
N ILE A 333 1.56 -6.01 -1.59
CA ILE A 333 2.21 -5.09 -0.65
C ILE A 333 2.65 -5.93 0.56
N GLU A 334 3.96 -6.11 0.69
CA GLU A 334 4.59 -6.99 1.67
C GLU A 334 4.25 -6.61 3.11
N SER A 335 4.29 -5.31 3.44
CA SER A 335 3.87 -4.77 4.73
C SER A 335 2.45 -5.17 5.13
N ARG A 336 1.51 -5.24 4.17
CA ARG A 336 0.13 -5.71 4.42
C ARG A 336 0.05 -7.21 4.64
N ARG A 337 0.86 -8.00 3.92
CA ARG A 337 0.96 -9.45 4.13
C ARG A 337 1.49 -9.74 5.54
N LEU A 338 2.62 -9.14 5.90
CA LEU A 338 3.25 -9.30 7.22
C LEU A 338 2.33 -8.86 8.36
N TYR A 339 1.57 -7.77 8.19
CA TYR A 339 0.59 -7.36 9.17
C TYR A 339 -0.53 -8.42 9.36
N ARG A 340 -1.03 -9.03 8.29
CA ARG A 340 -2.03 -10.11 8.37
C ARG A 340 -1.49 -11.34 9.10
N GLU A 341 -0.26 -11.75 8.78
CA GLU A 341 0.42 -12.86 9.46
C GLU A 341 0.64 -12.56 10.94
N TYR A 342 1.04 -11.34 11.28
CA TYR A 342 1.18 -10.89 12.68
C TYR A 342 -0.15 -11.00 13.45
N LEU A 343 -1.27 -10.57 12.85
CA LEU A 343 -2.59 -10.70 13.46
C LEU A 343 -3.00 -12.17 13.66
N GLN A 344 -2.70 -13.05 12.70
CA GLN A 344 -2.94 -14.49 12.83
C GLN A 344 -2.15 -15.10 13.99
N MET A 345 -0.86 -14.77 14.10
CA MET A 345 0.00 -15.20 15.20
C MET A 345 -0.57 -14.73 16.56
N LEU A 346 -1.05 -13.49 16.66
CA LEU A 346 -1.65 -12.99 17.91
C LEU A 346 -2.91 -13.77 18.29
N LYS A 347 -3.77 -14.08 17.32
CA LYS A 347 -4.98 -14.89 17.55
C LYS A 347 -4.61 -16.29 18.05
N GLN A 348 -3.64 -16.95 17.43
CA GLN A 348 -3.15 -18.27 17.86
C GLN A 348 -2.60 -18.23 19.29
N LYS A 349 -1.78 -17.23 19.63
CA LYS A 349 -1.25 -17.06 20.99
C LYS A 349 -2.36 -16.85 22.03
N GLN A 350 -3.42 -16.12 21.68
CA GLN A 350 -4.57 -15.95 22.56
C GLN A 350 -5.36 -17.24 22.75
N GLN A 351 -5.52 -18.04 21.69
CA GLN A 351 -6.19 -19.32 21.75
C GLN A 351 -5.44 -20.31 22.64
N HIS A 352 -4.12 -20.48 22.43
CA HIS A 352 -3.28 -21.33 23.29
C HIS A 352 -3.33 -20.93 24.77
N LYS A 353 -3.39 -19.63 25.09
CA LYS A 353 -3.53 -19.15 26.47
C LYS A 353 -4.89 -19.52 27.07
N LYS A 354 -5.98 -19.45 26.29
CA LYS A 354 -7.33 -19.86 26.73
C LYS A 354 -7.42 -21.36 26.94
N ASP A 355 -6.82 -22.15 26.05
CA ASP A 355 -6.82 -23.60 26.15
C ASP A 355 -6.02 -24.06 27.38
N ALA A 356 -4.83 -23.49 27.61
CA ALA A 356 -4.02 -23.77 28.80
C ALA A 356 -4.70 -23.37 30.13
N ALA A 357 -5.43 -22.25 30.14
CA ALA A 357 -6.23 -21.84 31.30
C ALA A 357 -7.39 -22.81 31.58
N THR A 358 -8.00 -23.38 30.54
CA THR A 358 -9.13 -24.31 30.66
C THR A 358 -8.70 -25.70 31.14
N THR A 359 -7.51 -26.16 30.73
CA THR A 359 -6.92 -27.43 31.19
C THR A 359 -6.48 -27.39 32.66
N THR A 360 -6.17 -26.22 33.21
CA THR A 360 -5.71 -26.10 34.61
C THR A 360 -6.88 -26.13 35.61
N THR A 361 -8.08 -25.72 35.21
CA THR A 361 -9.26 -25.65 36.11
C THR A 361 -9.98 -27.00 36.27
N THR A 362 -9.72 -27.98 35.41
CA THR A 362 -10.38 -29.31 35.45
C THR A 362 -9.67 -30.34 36.34
N THR A 363 -8.51 -30.02 36.90
CA THR A 363 -7.70 -30.97 37.70
C THR A 363 -7.80 -30.77 39.22
N THR A 364 -8.68 -29.90 39.72
CA THR A 364 -8.86 -29.65 41.17
C THR A 364 -10.27 -30.01 41.64
N THR A 365 -10.66 -31.26 41.47
CA THR A 365 -11.76 -31.89 42.22
C THR A 365 -11.43 -33.37 42.42
N ALA A 366 -10.45 -33.64 43.28
CA ALA A 366 -10.26 -34.97 43.87
C ALA A 366 -11.22 -35.11 45.07
N PRO A 367 -11.99 -36.21 45.20
CA PRO A 367 -12.93 -36.40 46.30
C PRO A 367 -12.19 -36.76 47.60
N ALA A 368 -12.74 -36.29 48.73
CA ALA A 368 -12.28 -36.62 50.07
C ALA A 368 -12.41 -38.14 50.35
N PRO A 369 -11.55 -38.75 51.19
CA PRO A 369 -11.63 -40.17 51.49
C PRO A 369 -12.76 -40.45 52.49
N GLU A 370 -13.63 -41.39 52.14
CA GLU A 370 -14.77 -41.86 52.94
C GLU A 370 -14.30 -42.90 53.98
N GLU A 371 -14.83 -42.77 55.20
CA GLU A 371 -14.53 -43.57 56.39
C GLU A 371 -14.81 -45.08 56.19
N ALA A 372 -13.87 -45.92 56.61
CA ALA A 372 -14.05 -47.36 56.71
C ALA A 372 -14.57 -47.75 58.11
N ALA A 373 -15.77 -48.33 58.17
CA ALA A 373 -16.31 -49.04 59.33
C ALA A 373 -16.07 -50.57 59.20
N PRO A 374 -15.88 -51.31 60.31
CA PRO A 374 -15.25 -52.64 60.28
C PRO A 374 -16.24 -53.79 60.09
N ALA A 375 -15.80 -54.80 59.34
CA ALA A 375 -16.50 -56.08 59.17
C ALA A 375 -16.26 -57.00 60.38
N ALA A 376 -17.34 -57.62 60.83
CA ALA A 376 -17.40 -58.63 61.88
C ALA A 376 -16.58 -59.88 61.55
N ALA A 377 -15.83 -60.38 62.54
CA ALA A 377 -15.28 -61.73 62.55
C ALA A 377 -15.98 -62.53 63.66
N THR A 378 -16.45 -63.72 63.31
CA THR A 378 -17.12 -64.70 64.18
C THR A 378 -16.31 -65.99 64.10
N THR A 379 -15.65 -66.43 65.19
CA THR A 379 -15.21 -67.83 65.44
C THR A 379 -14.71 -67.92 66.91
N GLU A 380 -15.49 -68.52 67.83
CA GLU A 380 -15.29 -69.84 68.49
C GLU A 380 -14.55 -69.73 69.85
N GLN A 381 -15.19 -70.06 70.99
CA GLN A 381 -15.12 -71.34 71.75
C GLN A 381 -13.66 -71.71 72.09
N GLU A 382 -13.18 -71.81 73.34
CA GLU A 382 -13.70 -72.26 74.64
C GLU A 382 -13.19 -71.38 75.80
#